data_AF-A0A6I1K1Z2-F1
#
_entry.id   AF-A0A6I1K1Z2-F1
#
_cell.length_a   1.000
_cell.length_b   1.000
_cell.length_c   1.000
_cell.angle_alpha   90.00
_cell.angle_beta   90.00
_cell.angle_gamma   90.00
#
_symmetry.space_group_name_H-M   'P 1'
#
loop_
_entity.id
_entity.type
_entity.pdbx_description
1 polymer ?
#
loop_
_entity_poly.entity_id
_entity_poly.type
_entity_poly.pdbx_seq_one_letter_code
_entity_poly.pdbx_strand_id
1 'polypeptide(L)' 'MKFVKVLTAVAFAVALSASLALAADKDKAKTPPGKLGKCCAAAAKDGKACGHACCVEAAKSGKNCEKCGGTNEAPKKK' A
#
# COMPACT_ATOMS: atom_id res chain seq x y z
N MET A 1 -28.30 16.23 37.74
CA MET A 1 -27.05 15.50 38.04
C MET A 1 -27.01 14.02 37.61
N LYS A 2 -28.07 13.43 37.03
CA LYS A 2 -28.08 12.02 36.55
C LYS A 2 -28.16 11.87 35.02
N PHE A 3 -28.53 12.94 34.30
CA PHE A 3 -28.60 12.94 32.83
C PHE A 3 -27.31 13.44 32.15
N VAL A 4 -26.48 14.22 32.85
CA VAL A 4 -25.17 14.68 32.34
C VAL A 4 -24.17 13.53 32.24
N LYS A 5 -24.23 12.55 33.16
CA LYS A 5 -23.38 11.35 33.15
C LYS A 5 -23.74 10.36 32.01
N VAL A 6 -24.95 10.41 31.49
CA VAL A 6 -25.42 9.54 30.39
C VAL A 6 -25.01 10.12 29.03
N LEU A 7 -25.00 11.45 28.88
CA LEU A 7 -24.52 12.13 27.67
C LEU A 7 -23.02 11.93 27.42
N THR A 8 -22.20 11.80 28.46
CA THR A 8 -20.75 11.56 28.30
C THR A 8 -20.41 10.12 27.87
N ALA A 9 -21.27 9.14 28.21
CA ALA A 9 -21.06 7.74 27.82
C ALA A 9 -21.47 7.45 26.37
N VAL A 10 -22.48 8.16 25.84
CA VAL A 10 -22.94 8.01 24.45
C VAL A 10 -22.00 8.69 23.44
N ALA A 11 -21.24 9.71 23.86
CA ALA A 11 -20.24 10.35 23.01
C ALA A 11 -19.01 9.45 22.72
N PHE A 12 -18.69 8.50 23.60
CA PHE A 12 -17.59 7.56 23.39
C PHE A 12 -17.95 6.39 22.46
N ALA A 13 -19.23 6.02 22.36
CA ALA A 13 -19.67 4.92 21.49
C ALA A 13 -19.80 5.32 20.01
N VAL A 14 -20.03 6.60 19.70
CA VAL A 14 -20.13 7.10 18.32
C VAL A 14 -18.75 7.37 17.70
N ALA A 15 -17.73 7.63 18.52
CA ALA A 15 -16.35 7.86 18.06
C ALA A 15 -15.63 6.57 17.61
N LEU A 16 -16.04 5.40 18.11
CA LEU A 16 -15.43 4.11 17.76
C LEU A 16 -15.87 3.59 16.38
N SER A 17 -17.07 3.96 15.91
CA SER A 17 -17.60 3.51 14.61
C SER A 17 -17.01 4.25 13.40
N ALA A 18 -16.46 5.46 13.61
CA ALA A 18 -15.80 6.23 12.55
C ALA A 18 -14.40 5.70 12.20
N SER A 19 -13.82 4.83 13.04
CA SER A 19 -12.48 4.25 12.78
C SER A 19 -12.49 3.06 11.82
N LEU A 20 -13.65 2.45 11.53
CA LEU A 20 -13.75 1.40 10.50
C LEU A 20 -14.04 1.95 9.09
N ALA A 21 -14.33 3.25 8.94
CA ALA A 21 -14.48 3.88 7.63
C ALA A 21 -13.13 4.29 7.01
N LEU A 22 -12.03 4.28 7.78
CA LEU A 22 -10.67 4.56 7.29
C LEU A 22 -9.92 3.30 6.80
N ALA A 23 -10.65 2.28 6.35
CA ALA A 23 -10.07 1.10 5.68
C ALA A 23 -10.31 1.10 4.16
N ALA A 24 -11.00 2.11 3.61
CA ALA A 24 -11.27 2.25 2.18
C ALA A 24 -10.32 3.24 1.46
N ASP A 25 -9.37 3.84 2.18
CA ASP A 25 -8.29 4.63 1.58
C ASP A 25 -6.95 3.98 1.95
N LYS A 26 -6.79 2.71 1.59
CA LYS A 26 -5.45 2.26 1.24
C LYS A 26 -5.15 2.95 -0.07
N ASP A 27 -4.49 4.10 0.05
CA ASP A 27 -3.37 4.47 -0.79
C ASP A 27 -3.08 3.34 -1.77
N LYS A 28 -3.30 3.59 -3.06
CA LYS A 28 -2.47 2.95 -4.09
C LYS A 28 -1.04 3.35 -3.75
N ALA A 29 -0.45 2.72 -2.74
CA ALA A 29 0.88 2.96 -2.25
C ALA A 29 1.81 2.50 -3.37
N LYS A 30 2.16 3.48 -4.22
CA LYS A 30 3.20 3.51 -5.25
C LYS A 30 3.67 2.14 -5.73
N THR A 31 2.75 1.26 -6.14
CA THR A 31 3.14 0.07 -6.87
C THR A 31 3.20 0.50 -8.32
N PRO A 32 4.40 0.61 -8.93
CA PRO A 32 4.52 0.99 -10.32
C PRO A 32 3.63 0.09 -11.19
N PRO A 33 2.84 0.67 -12.10
CA PRO A 33 2.04 -0.13 -13.03
C PRO A 33 2.98 -1.01 -13.87
N GLY A 34 2.49 -2.19 -14.25
CA GLY A 34 3.26 -3.13 -15.06
C GLY A 34 3.79 -4.34 -14.30
N LYS A 35 4.87 -4.94 -14.81
CA LYS A 35 5.40 -6.23 -14.36
C LYS A 35 6.68 -6.03 -13.57
N LEU A 36 6.84 -6.78 -12.48
CA LEU A 36 8.09 -6.84 -11.73
C LEU A 36 9.19 -7.47 -12.58
N GLY A 37 10.41 -6.94 -12.48
CA GLY A 37 11.59 -7.60 -13.05
C GLY A 37 11.89 -8.93 -12.36
N LYS A 38 12.66 -9.81 -13.01
CA LYS A 38 12.86 -11.20 -12.52
C LYS A 38 13.45 -11.27 -11.10
N CYS A 39 14.42 -10.41 -10.79
CA CYS A 39 15.02 -10.35 -9.45
C CYS A 39 14.02 -9.90 -8.38
N CYS A 40 13.20 -8.88 -8.68
CA CYS A 40 12.14 -8.41 -7.78
C CYS A 40 11.04 -9.46 -7.61
N ALA A 41 10.65 -10.14 -8.69
CA ALA A 41 9.67 -11.21 -8.64
C ALA A 41 10.16 -12.41 -7.82
N ALA A 42 11.44 -12.76 -7.90
CA ALA A 42 12.04 -13.79 -7.06
C ALA A 42 12.00 -13.38 -5.57
N ALA A 43 12.52 -12.19 -5.24
CA ALA A 43 12.51 -11.70 -3.86
C ALA A 43 11.08 -11.60 -3.28
N ALA A 44 10.11 -11.20 -4.09
CA ALA A 44 8.71 -11.13 -3.67
C ALA A 44 8.11 -12.51 -3.32
N LYS A 45 8.54 -13.60 -3.99
CA LYS A 45 8.12 -14.97 -3.61
C LYS A 45 8.60 -15.36 -2.22
N ASP A 46 9.73 -14.81 -1.82
CA ASP A 46 10.29 -14.98 -0.50
C ASP A 46 9.78 -13.94 0.52
N GLY A 47 8.82 -13.09 0.16
CA GLY A 47 8.29 -12.04 1.04
C GLY A 47 9.26 -10.89 1.32
N LYS A 48 10.30 -10.71 0.49
CA LYS A 48 11.35 -9.69 0.67
C LYS A 48 11.47 -8.79 -0.56
N ALA A 49 11.97 -7.56 -0.35
CA ALA A 49 12.28 -6.65 -1.45
C ALA A 49 13.64 -6.98 -2.08
N CYS A 50 13.81 -6.74 -3.38
CA CYS A 50 15.11 -6.90 -4.02
C CYS A 50 16.09 -5.82 -3.52
N GLY A 51 17.21 -6.21 -2.92
CA GLY A 51 18.22 -5.31 -2.38
C GLY A 51 19.28 -4.83 -3.37
N HIS A 52 19.21 -5.22 -4.65
CA HIS A 52 20.17 -4.75 -5.65
C HIS A 52 20.06 -3.24 -5.85
N ALA A 53 21.21 -2.57 -5.99
CA ALA A 53 21.27 -1.11 -6.19
C ALA A 53 20.33 -0.62 -7.31
N CYS A 54 20.33 -1.29 -8.46
CA CYS A 54 19.45 -0.94 -9.59
C CYS A 54 17.94 -1.08 -9.28
N CYS A 55 17.56 -1.95 -8.35
CA CYS A 55 16.17 -2.13 -7.92
C CYS A 55 15.77 -1.12 -6.85
N VAL A 56 16.70 -0.80 -5.93
CA VAL A 56 16.50 0.22 -4.90
C VAL A 56 16.36 1.61 -5.54
N GLU A 57 17.19 1.94 -6.52
CA GLU A 57 17.08 3.20 -7.27
C GLU A 57 15.76 3.29 -8.03
N ALA A 58 15.37 2.22 -8.74
CA ALA A 58 14.07 2.18 -9.44
C ALA A 58 12.90 2.35 -8.46
N ALA A 59 12.94 1.68 -7.30
CA ALA A 59 11.92 1.80 -6.26
C ALA A 59 11.83 3.21 -5.69
N LYS A 60 12.97 3.90 -5.48
CA LYS A 60 13.00 5.32 -5.09
C LYS A 60 12.33 6.22 -6.13
N SER A 61 12.51 5.92 -7.42
CA SER A 61 11.82 6.60 -8.53
C SER A 61 10.37 6.15 -8.73
N GLY A 62 9.85 5.24 -7.90
CA GLY A 62 8.50 4.69 -8.04
C GLY A 62 8.31 3.89 -9.33
N LYS A 63 9.36 3.19 -9.80
CA LYS A 63 9.39 2.40 -11.04
C LYS A 63 9.82 0.96 -10.77
N ASN A 64 9.35 0.05 -11.61
CA ASN A 64 9.90 -1.29 -11.76
C ASN A 64 11.29 -1.20 -12.41
N CYS A 65 12.21 -2.05 -11.97
CA CYS A 65 13.57 -2.10 -12.53
C CYS A 65 13.57 -2.67 -13.96
N GLU A 66 13.73 -1.80 -14.96
CA GLU A 66 13.74 -2.17 -16.38
C GLU A 66 14.98 -2.99 -16.75
N LYS A 67 16.12 -2.74 -16.08
CA LYS A 67 17.35 -3.54 -16.24
C LYS A 67 17.16 -5.01 -15.86
N CYS A 68 16.18 -5.31 -15.01
CA CYS A 68 15.83 -6.67 -14.61
C CYS A 68 14.61 -7.23 -15.38
N GLY A 69 14.21 -6.57 -16.48
CA GLY A 69 13.05 -6.95 -17.28
C GLY A 69 11.69 -6.54 -16.69
N GLY A 70 11.67 -5.58 -15.76
CA GLY A 70 10.43 -4.99 -15.26
C GLY A 70 9.83 -4.00 -16.27
N THR A 71 8.52 -3.77 -16.20
CA THR A 71 7.82 -2.79 -17.05
C THR A 71 7.09 -1.78 -16.18
N ASN A 72 6.98 -0.53 -16.65
CA ASN A 72 6.35 0.57 -15.93
C ASN A 72 4.97 0.96 -16.48
N GLU A 73 4.47 0.21 -17.45
CA GLU A 73 3.16 0.43 -18.06
C GLU A 73 2.22 -0.72 -17.68
N ALA A 74 0.96 -0.37 -17.38
CA ALA A 74 -0.06 -1.36 -17.12
C ALA A 74 -0.26 -2.24 -18.37
N PRO A 75 -0.35 -3.57 -18.23
CA PRO A 75 -0.66 -4.42 -19.37
C PRO A 75 -2.03 -4.01 -19.92
N LYS A 76 -2.08 -3.60 -21.20
CA LYS A 76 -3.35 -3.37 -21.90
C LYS A 76 -4.10 -4.70 -21.94
N LYS A 77 -5.20 -4.81 -21.20
CA LYS A 77 -6.13 -5.94 -21.31
C LYS A 77 -6.70 -5.88 -22.73
N LYS A 78 -6.36 -6.85 -23.57
CA LYS A 78 -6.99 -7.09 -24.87
C LYS A 78 -8.19 -8.01 -24.65
#